data_AF-A0A524LXP2-F1
#
_entry.id   AF-A0A524LXP2-F1
#
_cell.length_a   1.000
_cell.length_b   1.000
_cell.length_c   1.000
_cell.angle_alpha   90.00
_cell.angle_beta   90.00
_cell.angle_gamma   90.00
#
_symmetry.space_group_name_H-M   'P 1'
#
loop_
_entity.id
_entity.type
_entity.pdbx_description
1 polymer ?
#
loop_
_entity_poly.entity_id
_entity_poly.type
_entity_poly.pdbx_seq_one_letter_code
_entity_poly.pdbx_strand_id
1 'polypeptide(L)'
;MRNLTRIPLSVAFLIITISTATAQSDNPDHLLVSRALAVSPEYTMPVLKDDGSPVSVFFDFNGDTLTDVAILTVTREQDVSDRMAVLSERVRIYAPPATIPLFVLEPYFQNDAAIQTVELGRFPVVSSMDLLSVSRTEPYPVAIRVETRSQEGSTAELLIHDGTGRVSRFRAANTRNRRSLIEDIDRDGTLDIIVMSQFPEAGRGYETFMERYEFQKAGVVGIGAFPLVRELATFLSAVEEAMRRGDWEFVLEQVDAGMIGETQGTEILRQVFLELAEDDLIVSTPPGFDLDQSGEAIDSVTFPDFLANPFPDPVLGASIRVVFRVDIPEQVYRYFAASVRLEQDPFTGRRFAFLTDTLSGR
;
A
#
# COMPACT_ATOMS: atom_id res chain seq x y z
N MET A 1 78.75 -49.29 31.46
CA MET A 1 78.78 -48.85 32.87
C MET A 1 79.38 -47.46 32.96
N ARG A 2 78.55 -46.42 33.12
CA ARG A 2 78.75 -45.28 34.04
C ARG A 2 77.68 -44.23 33.74
N ASN A 3 76.96 -43.90 34.81
CA ASN A 3 75.92 -42.91 34.90
C ASN A 3 76.48 -41.51 34.61
N LEU A 4 75.73 -40.71 33.86
CA LEU A 4 75.77 -39.26 33.98
C LEU A 4 74.35 -38.73 34.13
N THR A 5 74.12 -38.30 35.36
CA THR A 5 72.98 -37.63 35.98
C THR A 5 72.59 -36.37 35.19
N ARG A 6 71.33 -36.26 34.78
CA ARG A 6 70.74 -35.00 34.32
C ARG A 6 69.98 -34.33 35.47
N ILE A 7 70.32 -33.06 35.70
CA ILE A 7 69.70 -32.13 36.64
C ILE A 7 68.34 -31.70 36.06
N PRO A 8 67.25 -31.57 36.85
CA PRO A 8 66.02 -30.99 36.35
C PRO A 8 66.11 -29.46 36.36
N LEU A 9 65.78 -28.84 35.22
CA LEU A 9 65.56 -27.41 35.09
C LEU A 9 64.09 -27.14 35.46
N SER A 10 63.85 -26.58 36.65
CA SER A 10 62.51 -26.14 37.06
C SER A 10 62.17 -24.84 36.33
N VAL A 11 61.26 -24.91 35.36
CA VAL A 11 60.63 -23.74 34.73
C VAL A 11 59.34 -23.44 35.48
N ALA A 12 59.31 -22.34 36.23
CA ALA A 12 58.09 -21.80 36.80
C ALA A 12 57.29 -21.08 35.69
N PHE A 13 56.15 -21.64 35.29
CA PHE A 13 55.18 -20.94 34.45
C PHE A 13 54.30 -20.07 35.35
N LEU A 14 54.48 -18.75 35.26
CA LEU A 14 53.56 -17.76 35.78
C LEU A 14 52.37 -17.69 34.82
N ILE A 15 51.23 -18.31 35.19
CA ILE A 15 49.97 -18.13 34.48
C ILE A 15 49.36 -16.80 34.95
N ILE A 16 49.49 -15.77 34.14
CA ILE A 16 48.71 -14.54 34.29
C ILE A 16 47.37 -14.78 33.61
N THR A 17 46.33 -15.08 34.38
CA THR A 17 44.95 -14.99 33.93
C THR A 17 44.59 -13.53 33.75
N ILE A 18 44.71 -13.01 32.53
CA ILE A 18 44.13 -11.74 32.13
C ILE A 18 42.63 -11.99 32.00
N SER A 19 41.88 -11.63 33.04
CA SER A 19 40.42 -11.49 32.96
C SER A 19 40.13 -10.30 32.06
N THR A 20 39.90 -10.55 30.77
CA THR A 20 39.35 -9.55 29.87
C THR A 20 37.91 -9.32 30.29
N ALA A 21 37.68 -8.33 31.15
CA ALA A 21 36.37 -7.72 31.31
C ALA A 21 35.96 -7.23 29.92
N THR A 22 34.99 -7.92 29.33
CA THR A 22 34.33 -7.49 28.10
C THR A 22 33.69 -6.15 28.40
N ALA A 23 34.27 -5.07 27.86
CA ALA A 23 33.62 -3.78 27.81
C ALA A 23 32.29 -3.97 27.06
N GLN A 24 31.21 -4.07 27.83
CA GLN A 24 29.85 -4.03 27.34
C GLN A 24 29.72 -2.66 26.66
N SER A 25 29.69 -2.65 25.32
CA SER A 25 29.54 -1.38 24.60
C SER A 25 28.21 -0.78 25.04
N ASP A 26 28.27 0.38 25.69
CA ASP A 26 27.10 1.19 26.04
C ASP A 26 26.41 1.64 24.74
N ASN A 27 25.59 0.76 24.16
CA ASN A 27 24.72 1.13 23.06
C ASN A 27 23.67 2.10 23.65
N PRO A 28 23.65 3.38 23.24
CA PRO A 28 22.72 4.37 23.80
C PRO A 28 21.25 3.93 23.69
N ASP A 29 20.93 3.14 22.66
CA ASP A 29 19.59 2.57 22.46
C ASP A 29 19.19 1.62 23.59
N HIS A 30 20.13 0.84 24.13
CA HIS A 30 19.87 -0.10 25.21
C HIS A 30 19.51 0.63 26.52
N LEU A 31 20.16 1.76 26.79
CA LEU A 31 19.84 2.60 27.95
C LEU A 31 18.46 3.25 27.80
N LEU A 32 18.13 3.71 26.59
CA LEU A 32 16.84 4.32 26.30
C LEU A 32 15.68 3.32 26.46
N VAL A 33 15.81 2.11 25.89
CA VAL A 33 14.85 1.02 26.07
C VAL A 33 14.69 0.65 27.54
N SER A 34 15.80 0.55 28.28
CA SER A 34 15.75 0.22 29.71
C SER A 34 14.98 1.26 30.53
N ARG A 35 15.14 2.55 30.20
CA ARG A 35 14.37 3.64 30.84
C ARG A 35 12.90 3.59 30.48
N ALA A 36 12.57 3.38 29.20
CA ALA A 36 11.20 3.24 28.74
C ALA A 36 10.48 2.07 29.46
N LEU A 37 11.13 0.91 29.57
CA LEU A 37 10.59 -0.25 30.28
C LEU A 37 10.43 -0.02 31.79
N ALA A 38 11.26 0.83 32.41
CA ALA A 38 11.16 1.15 33.83
C ALA A 38 9.95 2.03 34.18
N VAL A 39 9.43 2.78 33.20
CA VAL A 39 8.23 3.63 33.35
C VAL A 39 7.00 3.05 32.64
N SER A 40 7.16 1.93 31.94
CA SER A 40 6.07 1.21 31.27
C SER A 40 5.04 0.71 32.30
N PRO A 41 3.74 0.73 31.98
CA PRO A 41 2.71 0.27 32.91
C PRO A 41 2.91 -1.19 33.35
N GLU A 42 2.75 -1.48 34.65
CA GLU A 42 3.00 -2.83 35.21
C GLU A 42 2.11 -3.94 34.61
N TYR A 43 0.97 -3.55 34.04
CA TYR A 43 0.01 -4.44 33.39
C TYR A 43 0.38 -4.81 31.95
N THR A 44 1.46 -4.27 31.39
CA THR A 44 1.98 -4.68 30.08
C THR A 44 3.30 -5.45 30.20
N MET A 45 3.68 -6.11 29.12
CA MET A 45 4.97 -6.75 28.95
C MET A 45 5.47 -6.52 27.52
N PRO A 46 6.78 -6.25 27.32
CA PRO A 46 7.32 -5.98 26.00
C PRO A 46 7.27 -7.23 25.13
N VAL A 47 6.92 -7.04 23.85
CA VAL A 47 7.07 -8.10 22.86
C VAL A 47 8.56 -8.26 22.56
N LEU A 48 9.09 -9.48 22.70
CA LEU A 48 10.52 -9.79 22.58
C LEU A 48 10.83 -10.47 21.24
N LYS A 49 11.91 -10.05 20.61
CA LYS A 49 12.55 -10.72 19.48
C LYS A 49 13.26 -12.01 19.93
N ASP A 50 13.80 -12.77 18.99
CA ASP A 50 14.50 -14.03 19.24
C ASP A 50 15.78 -13.84 20.07
N ASP A 51 16.43 -12.69 19.94
CA ASP A 51 17.61 -12.31 20.73
C ASP A 51 17.26 -11.82 22.15
N GLY A 52 15.97 -11.78 22.50
CA GLY A 52 15.47 -11.30 23.79
C GLY A 52 15.36 -9.78 23.91
N SER A 53 15.73 -9.02 22.88
CA SER A 53 15.51 -7.57 22.85
C SER A 53 14.04 -7.23 22.56
N PRO A 54 13.50 -6.12 23.08
CA PRO A 54 12.16 -5.67 22.74
C PRO A 54 11.99 -5.34 21.24
N VAL A 55 10.80 -5.57 20.72
CA VAL A 55 10.34 -5.02 19.45
C VAL A 55 10.14 -3.52 19.64
N SER A 56 11.07 -2.73 19.11
CA SER A 56 11.11 -1.28 19.26
C SER A 56 11.51 -0.57 17.96
N VAL A 57 11.09 0.69 17.84
CA VAL A 57 11.55 1.65 16.82
C VAL A 57 12.04 2.92 17.51
N PHE A 58 13.02 3.58 16.90
CA PHE A 58 13.69 4.76 17.45
C PHE A 58 13.56 5.94 16.49
N PHE A 59 13.10 7.08 16.98
CA PHE A 59 12.96 8.31 16.22
C PHE A 59 12.76 9.49 17.17
N ASP A 60 12.94 10.73 16.72
CA ASP A 60 12.50 11.92 17.47
C ASP A 60 10.99 12.06 17.25
N PHE A 61 10.13 11.59 18.15
CA PHE A 61 8.67 11.56 17.90
C PHE A 61 8.00 12.90 18.23
N ASN A 62 8.66 13.76 18.99
CA ASN A 62 8.12 15.03 19.47
C ASN A 62 8.86 16.28 18.95
N GLY A 63 9.85 16.12 18.07
CA GLY A 63 10.55 17.23 17.41
C GLY A 63 11.56 17.96 18.29
N ASP A 64 12.01 17.37 19.39
CA ASP A 64 12.89 18.03 20.37
C ASP A 64 14.38 17.73 20.16
N THR A 65 14.73 17.03 19.08
CA THR A 65 16.09 16.59 18.69
C THR A 65 16.70 15.49 19.54
N LEU A 66 15.97 14.97 20.54
CA LEU A 66 16.36 13.76 21.27
C LEU A 66 15.73 12.53 20.62
N THR A 67 16.40 11.38 20.80
CA THR A 67 15.87 10.12 20.27
C THR A 67 14.88 9.54 21.27
N ASP A 68 13.67 9.30 20.81
CA ASP A 68 12.63 8.60 21.53
C ASP A 68 12.59 7.13 21.11
N VAL A 69 11.85 6.32 21.87
CA VAL A 69 11.65 4.90 21.56
C VAL A 69 10.18 4.54 21.68
N ALA A 70 9.64 3.83 20.69
CA ALA A 70 8.34 3.19 20.81
C ALA A 70 8.51 1.70 20.93
N ILE A 71 7.88 1.11 21.95
CA ILE A 71 7.97 -0.32 22.26
C ILE A 71 6.61 -0.95 22.02
N LEU A 72 6.58 -2.06 21.28
CA LEU A 72 5.38 -2.89 21.17
C LEU A 72 5.26 -3.74 22.44
N THR A 73 4.12 -3.63 23.10
CA THR A 73 3.80 -4.40 24.30
C THR A 73 2.50 -5.18 24.11
N VAL A 74 2.28 -6.17 24.97
CA VAL A 74 1.01 -6.87 25.12
C VAL A 74 0.54 -6.75 26.58
N THR A 75 -0.76 -6.81 26.81
CA THR A 75 -1.27 -6.91 28.18
C THR A 75 -0.80 -8.20 28.84
N ARG A 76 -0.47 -8.11 30.13
CA ARG A 76 -0.06 -9.22 30.98
C ARG A 76 -1.29 -10.05 31.33
N GLU A 77 -1.62 -10.99 30.46
CA GLU A 77 -2.72 -11.95 30.63
C GLU A 77 -2.18 -13.36 30.78
N GLN A 78 -2.94 -14.22 31.48
CA GLN A 78 -2.62 -15.63 31.57
C GLN A 78 -2.65 -16.25 30.16
N ASP A 79 -1.66 -17.08 29.83
CA ASP A 79 -1.53 -17.78 28.54
C ASP A 79 -1.24 -16.90 27.31
N VAL A 80 -0.92 -15.61 27.50
CA VAL A 80 -0.39 -14.75 26.43
C VAL A 80 1.14 -14.82 26.41
N SER A 81 1.71 -15.17 25.26
CA SER A 81 3.16 -15.13 25.03
C SER A 81 3.62 -13.70 24.76
N ASP A 82 4.82 -13.35 25.23
CA ASP A 82 5.53 -12.12 24.90
C ASP A 82 6.49 -12.29 23.71
N ARG A 83 6.61 -13.49 23.14
CA ARG A 83 7.59 -13.76 22.07
C ARG A 83 7.04 -13.45 20.69
N MET A 84 7.72 -12.59 19.94
CA MET A 84 7.39 -12.24 18.55
C MET A 84 7.32 -13.48 17.65
N ALA A 85 8.25 -14.44 17.82
CA ALA A 85 8.22 -15.70 17.06
C ALA A 85 6.90 -16.45 17.22
N VAL A 86 6.30 -16.44 18.42
CA VAL A 86 5.02 -17.08 18.70
C VAL A 86 3.85 -16.19 18.26
N LEU A 87 3.90 -14.89 18.54
CA LEU A 87 2.84 -13.92 18.24
C LEU A 87 2.67 -13.66 16.72
N SER A 88 3.67 -14.00 15.91
CA SER A 88 3.64 -13.88 14.45
C SER A 88 3.18 -15.16 13.72
N GLU A 89 2.95 -16.25 14.45
CA GLU A 89 2.56 -17.53 13.84
C GLU A 89 1.16 -17.47 13.23
N ARG A 90 1.06 -17.78 11.94
CA ARG A 90 -0.22 -17.76 11.20
C ARG A 90 -1.28 -18.69 11.78
N VAL A 91 -0.89 -19.79 12.42
CA VAL A 91 -1.84 -20.74 13.03
C VAL A 91 -2.71 -20.09 14.12
N ARG A 92 -2.23 -19.00 14.73
CA ARG A 92 -2.97 -18.25 15.75
C ARG A 92 -4.21 -17.53 15.22
N ILE A 93 -4.36 -17.35 13.91
CA ILE A 93 -5.57 -16.78 13.30
C ILE A 93 -6.84 -17.55 13.72
N TYR A 94 -6.69 -18.83 14.09
CA TYR A 94 -7.77 -19.70 14.56
C TYR A 94 -7.77 -19.93 16.08
N ALA A 95 -6.97 -19.17 16.83
CA ALA A 95 -6.91 -19.29 18.28
C ALA A 95 -8.24 -18.86 18.93
N PRO A 96 -8.62 -19.46 20.08
CA PRO A 96 -9.83 -19.07 20.78
C PRO A 96 -9.73 -17.62 21.28
N PRO A 97 -10.85 -16.87 21.32
CA PRO A 97 -10.85 -15.44 21.69
C PRO A 97 -10.14 -15.12 23.02
N ALA A 98 -10.21 -16.02 24.01
CA ALA A 98 -9.58 -15.85 25.33
C ALA A 98 -8.04 -15.80 25.28
N THR A 99 -7.41 -16.20 24.18
CA THR A 99 -5.95 -16.24 24.00
C THR A 99 -5.45 -15.18 23.01
N ILE A 100 -6.35 -14.33 22.51
CA ILE A 100 -6.02 -13.26 21.57
C ILE A 100 -5.45 -12.08 22.38
N PRO A 101 -4.15 -11.76 22.24
CA PRO A 101 -3.51 -10.70 23.01
C PRO A 101 -4.09 -9.34 22.69
N LEU A 102 -4.13 -8.45 23.68
CA LEU A 102 -4.33 -7.03 23.47
C LEU A 102 -2.96 -6.37 23.24
N PHE A 103 -2.74 -5.88 22.04
CA PHE A 103 -1.52 -5.16 21.67
C PHE A 103 -1.62 -3.69 22.05
N VAL A 104 -0.52 -3.17 22.55
CA VAL A 104 -0.37 -1.78 22.99
C VAL A 104 0.95 -1.27 22.44
N LEU A 105 0.96 -0.02 21.97
CA LEU A 105 2.18 0.67 21.58
C LEU A 105 2.49 1.73 22.62
N GLU A 106 3.75 1.76 23.06
CA GLU A 106 4.20 2.64 24.13
C GLU A 106 5.39 3.50 23.68
N PRO A 107 5.14 4.68 23.06
CA PRO A 107 6.16 5.70 22.85
C PRO A 107 6.63 6.30 24.18
N TYR A 108 7.94 6.30 24.39
CA TYR A 108 8.64 6.95 25.50
C TYR A 108 9.42 8.16 24.97
N PHE A 109 9.11 9.34 25.50
CA PHE A 109 9.74 10.60 25.12
C PHE A 109 10.92 10.92 26.06
N GLN A 110 12.12 11.06 25.52
CA GLN A 110 13.34 11.15 26.33
C GLN A 110 13.37 12.41 27.21
N ASN A 111 12.95 13.56 26.68
CA ASN A 111 13.00 14.85 27.37
C ASN A 111 12.05 14.90 28.58
N ASP A 112 10.81 14.45 28.38
CA ASP A 112 9.77 14.50 29.41
C ASP A 112 9.83 13.29 30.36
N ALA A 113 10.64 12.27 30.02
CA ALA A 113 10.66 10.97 30.67
C ALA A 113 9.25 10.36 30.82
N ALA A 114 8.39 10.64 29.83
CA ALA A 114 6.98 10.28 29.84
C ALA A 114 6.70 9.18 28.83
N ILE A 115 5.79 8.27 29.18
CA ILE A 115 5.28 7.25 28.29
C ILE A 115 3.86 7.60 27.86
N GLN A 116 3.58 7.48 26.58
CA GLN A 116 2.23 7.52 26.04
C GLN A 116 1.80 6.10 25.73
N THR A 117 0.61 5.70 26.18
CA THR A 117 0.08 4.35 25.93
C THR A 117 -1.03 4.44 24.90
N VAL A 118 -0.90 3.68 23.81
CA VAL A 118 -1.91 3.63 22.74
C VAL A 118 -2.33 2.19 22.50
N GLU A 119 -3.58 1.89 22.80
CA GLU A 119 -4.17 0.57 22.55
C GLU A 119 -4.35 0.35 21.05
N LEU A 120 -3.68 -0.67 20.51
CA LEU A 120 -3.86 -1.08 19.11
C LEU A 120 -5.10 -1.94 18.96
N GLY A 121 -5.37 -2.80 19.93
CA GLY A 121 -6.53 -3.68 19.98
C GLY A 121 -6.14 -5.16 20.05
N ARG A 122 -7.15 -6.03 20.06
CA ARG A 122 -6.96 -7.48 20.13
C ARG A 122 -6.78 -8.09 18.74
N PHE A 123 -5.62 -8.68 18.50
CA PHE A 123 -5.32 -9.33 17.23
C PHE A 123 -4.67 -10.70 17.46
N PRO A 124 -5.03 -11.74 16.69
CA PRO A 124 -4.47 -13.06 16.91
C PRO A 124 -3.01 -13.15 16.48
N VAL A 125 -2.60 -12.33 15.50
CA VAL A 125 -1.25 -12.31 14.92
C VAL A 125 -0.77 -10.88 14.74
N VAL A 126 0.48 -10.61 15.16
CA VAL A 126 1.24 -9.41 14.78
C VAL A 126 2.36 -9.83 13.82
N SER A 127 2.48 -9.14 12.69
CA SER A 127 3.42 -9.47 11.63
C SER A 127 4.71 -8.66 11.73
N SER A 128 4.60 -7.35 11.93
CA SER A 128 5.74 -6.45 12.01
C SER A 128 5.41 -5.18 12.78
N MET A 129 6.46 -4.49 13.20
CA MET A 129 6.43 -3.09 13.58
C MET A 129 7.61 -2.39 12.92
N ASP A 130 7.34 -1.29 12.24
CA ASP A 130 8.35 -0.52 11.53
C ASP A 130 8.02 0.98 11.52
N LEU A 131 9.04 1.79 11.26
CA LEU A 131 8.89 3.22 11.07
C LEU A 131 8.63 3.49 9.58
N LEU A 132 7.56 4.21 9.29
CA LEU A 132 7.17 4.64 7.96
C LEU A 132 7.44 6.15 7.82
N SER A 133 8.48 6.49 7.06
CA SER A 133 8.73 7.87 6.62
C SER A 133 7.65 8.29 5.62
N VAL A 134 6.83 9.28 6.00
CA VAL A 134 5.71 9.73 5.17
C VAL A 134 6.18 10.66 4.05
N SER A 135 7.15 11.53 4.34
CA SER A 135 7.74 12.42 3.34
C SER A 135 9.19 12.07 3.08
N ARG A 136 9.63 12.25 1.83
CA ARG A 136 11.05 12.14 1.44
C ARG A 136 11.87 13.38 1.80
N THR A 137 11.21 14.51 2.02
CA THR A 137 11.85 15.82 2.19
C THR A 137 11.67 16.36 3.60
N GLU A 138 10.55 16.06 4.26
CA GLU A 138 10.27 16.46 5.63
C GLU A 138 10.40 15.29 6.62
N PRO A 139 11.00 15.48 7.80
CA PRO A 139 11.07 14.44 8.82
C PRO A 139 9.70 14.12 9.45
N TYR A 140 8.71 15.01 9.29
CA TYR A 140 7.36 14.87 9.84
C TYR A 140 6.31 15.15 8.76
N PRO A 141 5.11 14.55 8.86
CA PRO A 141 4.75 13.53 9.85
C PRO A 141 5.54 12.23 9.66
N VAL A 142 5.68 11.45 10.72
CA VAL A 142 6.24 10.09 10.68
C VAL A 142 5.21 9.14 11.25
N ALA A 143 5.10 7.93 10.71
CA ALA A 143 4.17 6.93 11.21
C ALA A 143 4.90 5.73 11.79
N ILE A 144 4.45 5.23 12.94
CA ILE A 144 4.77 3.88 13.38
C ILE A 144 3.70 2.97 12.80
N ARG A 145 4.13 2.01 11.97
CA ARG A 145 3.25 1.01 11.35
C ARG A 145 3.35 -0.29 12.12
N VAL A 146 2.20 -0.78 12.60
CA VAL A 146 2.07 -2.11 13.20
C VAL A 146 1.13 -2.95 12.34
N GLU A 147 1.65 -4.00 11.74
CA GLU A 147 0.86 -4.91 10.90
C GLU A 147 0.33 -6.08 11.73
N THR A 148 -0.97 -6.32 11.66
CA THR A 148 -1.65 -7.43 12.31
C THR A 148 -2.48 -8.24 11.31
N ARG A 149 -2.83 -9.48 11.68
CA ARG A 149 -3.66 -10.36 10.85
C ARG A 149 -4.76 -11.00 11.68
N SER A 150 -5.90 -11.22 11.05
CA SER A 150 -7.06 -11.92 11.59
C SER A 150 -7.68 -12.83 10.52
N GLN A 151 -8.83 -13.44 10.80
CA GLN A 151 -9.60 -14.21 9.81
C GLN A 151 -10.19 -13.31 8.71
N GLU A 152 -10.40 -12.02 9.01
CA GLU A 152 -10.98 -11.06 8.06
C GLU A 152 -9.96 -10.57 7.04
N GLY A 153 -8.66 -10.60 7.39
CA GLY A 153 -7.58 -10.14 6.54
C GLY A 153 -6.39 -9.59 7.33
N SER A 154 -5.62 -8.70 6.72
CA SER A 154 -4.56 -7.95 7.40
C SER A 154 -5.01 -6.52 7.72
N THR A 155 -4.40 -5.94 8.74
CA THR A 155 -4.62 -4.55 9.14
C THR A 155 -3.27 -3.93 9.46
N ALA A 156 -3.07 -2.68 9.06
CA ALA A 156 -1.95 -1.87 9.48
C ALA A 156 -2.50 -0.72 10.33
N GLU A 157 -2.09 -0.69 11.59
CA GLU A 157 -2.30 0.46 12.48
C GLU A 157 -1.16 1.45 12.25
N LEU A 158 -1.52 2.67 11.91
CA LEU A 158 -0.58 3.78 11.74
C LEU A 158 -0.76 4.74 12.91
N LEU A 159 0.26 4.88 13.73
CA LEU A 159 0.34 5.95 14.73
C LEU A 159 1.22 7.05 14.19
N ILE A 160 0.62 8.20 13.95
CA ILE A 160 1.23 9.29 13.20
C ILE A 160 1.60 10.40 14.15
N HIS A 161 2.90 10.69 14.18
CA HIS A 161 3.53 11.70 15.00
C HIS A 161 3.84 12.93 14.15
N ASP A 162 3.47 14.10 14.66
CA ASP A 162 3.59 15.37 13.93
C ASP A 162 4.84 16.19 14.27
N GLY A 163 5.70 15.67 15.15
CA GLY A 163 6.87 16.37 15.66
C GLY A 163 6.52 17.45 16.70
N THR A 164 5.33 17.42 17.29
CA THR A 164 4.94 18.25 18.45
C THR A 164 4.54 17.42 19.67
N GLY A 165 4.72 16.10 19.58
CA GLY A 165 4.26 15.13 20.58
C GLY A 165 2.78 14.76 20.45
N ARG A 166 2.06 15.30 19.46
CA ARG A 166 0.68 14.87 19.17
C ARG A 166 0.71 13.59 18.34
N VAL A 167 -0.24 12.71 18.65
CA VAL A 167 -0.42 11.43 17.96
C VAL A 167 -1.82 11.39 17.38
N SER A 168 -1.90 11.05 16.10
CA SER A 168 -3.14 10.67 15.43
C SER A 168 -3.05 9.21 15.00
N ARG A 169 -4.21 8.60 14.71
CA ARG A 169 -4.29 7.19 14.36
C ARG A 169 -5.04 7.01 13.06
N PHE A 170 -4.53 6.12 12.21
CA PHE A 170 -5.24 5.64 11.03
C PHE A 170 -5.15 4.12 10.94
N ARG A 171 -6.25 3.48 10.54
CA ARG A 171 -6.32 2.02 10.35
C ARG A 171 -6.50 1.70 8.87
N ALA A 172 -5.46 1.17 8.25
CA ALA A 172 -5.50 0.63 6.90
C ALA A 172 -5.87 -0.86 6.97
N ALA A 173 -6.88 -1.30 6.23
CA ALA A 173 -7.39 -2.66 6.31
C ALA A 173 -7.44 -3.32 4.93
N ASN A 174 -6.97 -4.56 4.88
CA ASN A 174 -6.93 -5.41 3.69
C ASN A 174 -7.73 -6.68 3.98
N THR A 175 -9.04 -6.58 3.74
CA THR A 175 -10.04 -7.65 3.88
C THR A 175 -10.58 -8.04 2.49
N ARG A 176 -11.56 -8.95 2.43
CA ARG A 176 -12.21 -9.34 1.17
C ARG A 176 -12.84 -8.17 0.42
N ASN A 177 -13.44 -7.21 1.14
CA ASN A 177 -14.22 -6.11 0.56
C ASN A 177 -13.55 -4.74 0.78
N ARG A 178 -12.36 -4.70 1.37
CA ARG A 178 -11.66 -3.44 1.63
C ARG A 178 -10.18 -3.66 1.42
N ARG A 179 -9.53 -2.77 0.68
CA ARG A 179 -8.09 -2.76 0.47
C ARG A 179 -7.55 -1.38 0.78
N SER A 180 -6.30 -1.31 1.19
CA SER A 180 -5.60 -0.06 1.45
C SER A 180 -4.21 -0.11 0.85
N LEU A 181 -3.83 0.94 0.15
CA LEU A 181 -2.52 1.15 -0.45
C LEU A 181 -1.91 2.42 0.15
N ILE A 182 -0.60 2.40 0.39
CA ILE A 182 0.14 3.56 0.87
C ILE A 182 1.26 3.84 -0.13
N GLU A 183 1.11 4.88 -0.93
CA GLU A 183 2.05 5.25 -1.99
C GLU A 183 1.94 6.73 -2.32
N ASP A 184 2.98 7.28 -2.96
CA ASP A 184 3.04 8.66 -3.45
C ASP A 184 2.37 8.71 -4.84
N ILE A 185 1.08 9.08 -4.90
CA ILE A 185 0.28 8.95 -6.13
C ILE A 185 0.48 10.14 -7.08
N ASP A 186 0.69 11.32 -6.53
CA ASP A 186 0.83 12.58 -7.28
C ASP A 186 2.30 12.97 -7.51
N ARG A 187 3.23 12.19 -6.97
CA ARG A 187 4.69 12.32 -7.11
C ARG A 187 5.23 13.59 -6.46
N ASP A 188 4.56 14.10 -5.42
CA ASP A 188 5.04 15.23 -4.64
C ASP A 188 6.12 14.83 -3.60
N GLY A 189 6.36 13.53 -3.42
CA GLY A 189 7.33 12.98 -2.49
C GLY A 189 6.76 12.68 -1.09
N THR A 190 5.45 12.84 -0.90
CA THR A 190 4.68 12.49 0.29
C THR A 190 3.82 11.27 -0.01
N LEU A 191 3.74 10.33 0.92
CA LEU A 191 2.85 9.18 0.78
C LEU A 191 1.39 9.62 0.96
N ASP A 192 0.50 9.01 0.19
CA ASP A 192 -0.95 9.04 0.38
C ASP A 192 -1.45 7.69 0.90
N ILE A 193 -2.69 7.67 1.39
CA ILE A 193 -3.42 6.45 1.68
C ILE A 193 -4.63 6.35 0.77
N ILE A 194 -4.67 5.29 -0.04
CA ILE A 194 -5.82 4.97 -0.88
C ILE A 194 -6.59 3.82 -0.26
N VAL A 195 -7.87 4.05 0.01
CA VAL A 195 -8.79 3.01 0.49
C VAL A 195 -9.77 2.66 -0.61
N MET A 196 -9.83 1.37 -0.94
CA MET A 196 -10.80 0.82 -1.89
C MET A 196 -11.79 -0.04 -1.11
N SER A 197 -13.07 0.31 -1.14
CA SER A 197 -14.13 -0.44 -0.45
C SER A 197 -15.20 -0.91 -1.44
N GLN A 198 -15.47 -2.22 -1.44
CA GLN A 198 -16.43 -2.86 -2.32
C GLN A 198 -17.77 -3.08 -1.61
N PHE A 199 -18.87 -2.62 -2.24
CA PHE A 199 -20.22 -2.77 -1.72
C PHE A 199 -21.17 -3.32 -2.80
N PRO A 200 -22.12 -4.20 -2.45
CA PRO A 200 -23.14 -4.63 -3.39
C PRO A 200 -24.10 -3.47 -3.72
N GLU A 201 -24.39 -3.26 -5.00
CA GLU A 201 -25.41 -2.32 -5.49
C GLU A 201 -26.58 -3.11 -6.10
N ALA A 202 -27.79 -2.87 -5.57
CA ALA A 202 -28.98 -3.61 -5.97
C ALA A 202 -29.26 -3.49 -7.47
N GLY A 203 -29.26 -4.62 -8.17
CA GLY A 203 -29.50 -4.68 -9.61
C GLY A 203 -28.34 -4.24 -10.51
N ARG A 204 -27.16 -3.92 -9.94
CA ARG A 204 -25.99 -3.40 -10.68
C ARG A 204 -24.67 -4.12 -10.38
N GLY A 205 -24.67 -5.09 -9.46
CA GLY A 205 -23.48 -5.85 -9.10
C GLY A 205 -22.78 -5.26 -7.88
N TYR A 206 -21.51 -4.90 -8.01
CA TYR A 206 -20.67 -4.37 -6.94
C TYR A 206 -20.04 -3.04 -7.36
N GLU A 207 -20.17 -2.03 -6.50
CA GLU A 207 -19.45 -0.77 -6.63
C GLU A 207 -18.16 -0.82 -5.82
N THR A 208 -17.10 -0.21 -6.33
CA THR A 208 -15.85 0.01 -5.61
C THR A 208 -15.67 1.50 -5.38
N PHE A 209 -15.79 1.93 -4.12
CA PHE A 209 -15.52 3.31 -3.73
C PHE A 209 -14.02 3.46 -3.47
N MET A 210 -13.39 4.38 -4.18
CA MET A 210 -12.00 4.77 -3.96
C MET A 210 -11.99 6.07 -3.14
N GLU A 211 -11.25 6.07 -2.04
CA GLU A 211 -11.07 7.21 -1.15
C GLU A 211 -9.57 7.52 -1.05
N ARG A 212 -9.19 8.80 -1.21
CA ARG A 212 -7.84 9.29 -0.97
C ARG A 212 -7.78 10.01 0.36
N TYR A 213 -6.75 9.69 1.13
CA TYR A 213 -6.38 10.43 2.31
C TYR A 213 -4.93 10.88 2.22
N GLU A 214 -4.67 12.11 2.63
CA GLU A 214 -3.33 12.68 2.72
C GLU A 214 -2.88 12.68 4.19
N PHE A 215 -1.57 12.51 4.38
CA PHE A 215 -0.96 12.79 5.68
C PHE A 215 -0.72 14.29 5.82
N GLN A 216 -1.21 14.84 6.92
CA GLN A 216 -0.94 16.20 7.34
C GLN A 216 -0.33 16.18 8.74
N LYS A 217 0.19 17.33 9.19
CA LYS A 217 0.72 17.46 10.56
C LYS A 217 -0.33 17.09 11.61
N ALA A 218 -1.59 17.47 11.43
CA ALA A 218 -2.64 17.11 12.41
C ALA A 218 -3.10 15.63 12.34
N GLY A 219 -2.62 14.85 11.37
CA GLY A 219 -3.00 13.46 11.13
C GLY A 219 -3.46 13.21 9.70
N VAL A 220 -4.33 12.22 9.51
CA VAL A 220 -4.80 11.84 8.17
C VAL A 220 -6.10 12.57 7.83
N VAL A 221 -6.16 13.18 6.65
CA VAL A 221 -7.33 13.93 6.18
C VAL A 221 -7.84 13.33 4.88
N GLY A 222 -9.16 13.13 4.78
CA GLY A 222 -9.79 12.67 3.54
C GLY A 222 -9.91 13.81 2.54
N ILE A 223 -9.43 13.57 1.31
CA ILE A 223 -9.30 14.61 0.26
C ILE A 223 -10.35 14.43 -0.82
N GLY A 224 -10.67 13.18 -1.17
CA GLY A 224 -11.62 12.89 -2.22
C GLY A 224 -12.08 11.45 -2.20
N ALA A 225 -13.25 11.23 -2.79
CA ALA A 225 -13.80 9.90 -3.00
C ALA A 225 -14.60 9.84 -4.29
N PHE A 226 -14.60 8.70 -4.98
CA PHE A 226 -15.47 8.48 -6.13
C PHE A 226 -15.87 7.00 -6.30
N PRO A 227 -17.04 6.73 -6.92
CA PRO A 227 -17.49 5.38 -7.25
C PRO A 227 -16.87 4.91 -8.59
N LEU A 228 -15.88 4.01 -8.53
CA LEU A 228 -15.06 3.63 -9.69
C LEU A 228 -15.87 3.07 -10.86
N VAL A 229 -16.81 2.15 -10.60
CA VAL A 229 -17.56 1.45 -11.65
C VAL A 229 -18.55 2.40 -12.32
N ARG A 230 -19.27 3.21 -11.53
CA ARG A 230 -20.18 4.23 -12.06
C ARG A 230 -19.47 5.31 -12.87
N GLU A 231 -18.30 5.74 -12.42
CA GLU A 231 -17.49 6.74 -13.14
C GLU A 231 -16.93 6.16 -14.44
N LEU A 232 -16.50 4.89 -14.45
CA LEU A 232 -16.08 4.20 -15.67
C LEU A 232 -17.25 4.09 -16.67
N ALA A 233 -18.44 3.69 -16.21
CA ALA A 233 -19.62 3.63 -17.06
C ALA A 233 -19.97 5.01 -17.64
N THR A 234 -19.90 6.07 -16.81
CA THR A 234 -20.14 7.46 -17.25
C THR A 234 -19.13 7.90 -18.31
N PHE A 235 -17.86 7.57 -18.14
CA PHE A 235 -16.81 7.81 -19.13
C PHE A 235 -17.11 7.12 -20.47
N LEU A 236 -17.43 5.83 -20.44
CA LEU A 236 -17.71 5.05 -21.66
C LEU A 236 -18.98 5.56 -22.37
N SER A 237 -20.04 5.89 -21.64
CA SER A 237 -21.25 6.46 -22.22
C SER A 237 -21.02 7.85 -22.85
N ALA A 238 -20.15 8.67 -22.27
CA ALA A 238 -19.79 9.96 -22.86
C ALA A 238 -19.03 9.80 -24.18
N VAL A 239 -18.12 8.82 -24.25
CA VAL A 239 -17.38 8.48 -25.47
C VAL A 239 -18.32 7.90 -26.53
N GLU A 240 -19.22 6.99 -26.17
CA GLU A 240 -20.27 6.47 -27.06
C GLU A 240 -21.08 7.59 -27.72
N GLU A 241 -21.56 8.55 -26.92
CA GLU A 241 -22.34 9.68 -27.44
C GLU A 241 -21.51 10.60 -28.34
N ALA A 242 -20.23 10.81 -28.01
CA ALA A 242 -19.32 11.60 -28.85
C ALA A 242 -19.05 10.92 -30.20
N MET A 243 -18.75 9.62 -30.19
CA MET A 243 -18.55 8.83 -31.41
C MET A 243 -19.80 8.86 -32.30
N ARG A 244 -20.99 8.67 -31.71
CA ARG A 244 -22.28 8.72 -32.43
C ARG A 244 -22.53 10.06 -33.12
N ARG A 245 -22.10 11.17 -32.50
CA ARG A 245 -22.24 12.52 -33.06
C ARG A 245 -21.10 12.93 -33.99
N GLY A 246 -20.06 12.09 -34.15
CA GLY A 246 -18.84 12.43 -34.88
C GLY A 246 -18.00 13.50 -34.19
N ASP A 247 -18.12 13.65 -32.87
CA ASP A 247 -17.32 14.58 -32.05
C ASP A 247 -15.95 13.96 -31.72
N TRP A 248 -15.14 13.82 -32.77
CA TRP A 248 -13.83 13.15 -32.69
C TRP A 248 -12.80 13.95 -31.88
N GLU A 249 -12.96 15.27 -31.79
CA GLU A 249 -12.14 16.12 -30.94
C GLU A 249 -12.30 15.73 -29.47
N PHE A 250 -13.54 15.59 -28.98
CA PHE A 250 -13.80 15.09 -27.63
C PHE A 250 -13.22 13.70 -27.39
N VAL A 251 -13.35 12.78 -28.36
CA VAL A 251 -12.81 11.41 -28.23
C VAL A 251 -11.28 11.43 -28.15
N LEU A 252 -10.62 12.28 -28.94
CA LEU A 252 -9.17 12.47 -28.91
C LEU A 252 -8.69 13.04 -27.57
N GLU A 253 -9.45 13.94 -26.94
CA GLU A 253 -9.15 14.44 -25.58
C GLU A 253 -9.21 13.34 -24.51
N GLN A 254 -9.92 12.23 -24.77
CA GLN A 254 -9.98 11.09 -23.86
C GLN A 254 -8.78 10.14 -24.02
N VAL A 255 -7.91 10.35 -25.01
CA VAL A 255 -6.67 9.57 -25.19
C VAL A 255 -5.59 10.11 -24.25
N ASP A 256 -4.71 9.25 -23.77
CA ASP A 256 -3.57 9.66 -22.94
C ASP A 256 -2.73 10.75 -23.62
N ALA A 257 -2.60 11.92 -22.99
CA ALA A 257 -1.92 13.09 -23.55
C ALA A 257 -0.42 12.84 -23.76
N GLY A 258 0.18 11.93 -22.98
CA GLY A 258 1.58 11.50 -23.19
C GLY A 258 1.81 10.83 -24.55
N MET A 259 0.74 10.51 -25.29
CA MET A 259 0.75 9.82 -26.58
C MET A 259 0.40 10.73 -27.76
N ILE A 260 -0.08 11.95 -27.51
CA ILE A 260 -0.39 12.94 -28.55
C ILE A 260 0.91 13.65 -28.94
N GLY A 261 1.78 12.96 -29.69
CA GLY A 261 2.92 13.59 -30.37
C GLY A 261 2.47 14.47 -31.55
N GLU A 262 3.35 14.70 -32.54
CA GLU A 262 3.00 15.38 -33.80
C GLU A 262 2.05 14.56 -34.71
N THR A 263 1.56 13.41 -34.24
CA THR A 263 0.71 12.50 -34.99
C THR A 263 -0.67 13.09 -35.25
N GLN A 264 -1.17 12.98 -36.48
CA GLN A 264 -2.53 13.43 -36.83
C GLN A 264 -3.59 12.63 -36.05
N GLY A 265 -4.66 13.30 -35.61
CA GLY A 265 -5.71 12.70 -34.76
C GLY A 265 -6.32 11.41 -35.32
N THR A 266 -6.50 11.32 -36.64
CA THR A 266 -7.02 10.11 -37.29
C THR A 266 -6.15 8.87 -37.05
N GLU A 267 -4.84 9.03 -37.09
CA GLU A 267 -3.91 7.92 -36.87
C GLU A 267 -3.87 7.50 -35.39
N ILE A 268 -4.08 8.44 -34.46
CA ILE A 268 -4.21 8.13 -33.03
C ILE A 268 -5.44 7.25 -32.80
N LEU A 269 -6.59 7.59 -33.39
CA LEU A 269 -7.82 6.81 -33.21
C LEU A 269 -7.69 5.39 -33.79
N ARG A 270 -6.97 5.21 -34.90
CA ARG A 270 -6.62 3.88 -35.44
C ARG A 270 -5.81 3.02 -34.49
N GLN A 271 -4.94 3.64 -33.70
CA GLN A 271 -4.07 2.95 -32.74
C GLN A 271 -4.77 2.69 -31.39
N VAL A 272 -5.82 3.46 -31.08
CA VAL A 272 -6.64 3.30 -29.88
C VAL A 272 -7.75 2.27 -30.11
N PHE A 273 -8.44 2.35 -31.24
CA PHE A 273 -9.58 1.51 -31.59
C PHE A 273 -9.20 0.49 -32.65
N LEU A 274 -8.91 -0.72 -32.19
CA LEU A 274 -8.49 -1.83 -33.04
C LEU A 274 -9.72 -2.60 -33.50
N GLU A 275 -9.96 -2.64 -34.80
CA GLU A 275 -10.99 -3.50 -35.38
C GLU A 275 -10.67 -4.98 -35.07
N LEU A 276 -11.68 -5.79 -34.77
CA LEU A 276 -11.55 -7.22 -34.57
C LEU A 276 -12.16 -7.94 -35.77
N ALA A 277 -11.44 -8.90 -36.36
CA ALA A 277 -11.95 -9.69 -37.48
C ALA A 277 -13.06 -10.65 -37.01
N GLU A 278 -14.12 -10.82 -37.82
CA GLU A 278 -15.28 -11.67 -37.48
C GLU A 278 -14.91 -13.15 -37.17
N ASP A 279 -13.86 -13.67 -37.80
CA ASP A 279 -13.45 -15.08 -37.67
C ASP A 279 -12.39 -15.35 -36.59
N ASP A 280 -11.78 -14.31 -36.03
CA ASP A 280 -10.69 -14.45 -35.07
C ASP A 280 -10.88 -13.49 -33.88
N LEU A 281 -11.16 -14.06 -32.70
CA LEU A 281 -10.79 -13.46 -31.40
C LEU A 281 -9.25 -13.40 -31.22
N ILE A 282 -8.50 -13.54 -32.31
CA ILE A 282 -7.05 -13.43 -32.43
C ILE A 282 -6.78 -12.19 -33.28
N VAL A 283 -6.02 -11.24 -32.74
CA VAL A 283 -5.74 -9.94 -33.38
C VAL A 283 -4.90 -10.16 -34.65
N SER A 284 -5.55 -10.35 -35.79
CA SER A 284 -4.95 -10.23 -37.11
C SER A 284 -4.96 -8.76 -37.46
N THR A 285 -3.80 -8.11 -37.56
CA THR A 285 -3.61 -6.66 -37.77
C THR A 285 -4.55 -6.15 -38.89
N PRO A 286 -5.72 -5.59 -38.56
CA PRO A 286 -6.68 -5.14 -39.55
C PRO A 286 -6.44 -3.66 -39.85
N PRO A 287 -6.98 -3.12 -40.96
CA PRO A 287 -6.91 -1.68 -41.22
C PRO A 287 -7.51 -0.95 -40.01
N GLY A 288 -6.73 -0.12 -39.32
CA GLY A 288 -7.23 0.62 -38.17
C GLY A 288 -8.42 1.51 -38.54
N PHE A 289 -9.22 1.89 -37.53
CA PHE A 289 -10.37 2.79 -37.61
C PHE A 289 -10.29 3.87 -38.73
N ASP A 290 -10.84 3.59 -39.93
CA ASP A 290 -10.70 4.48 -41.09
C ASP A 290 -11.77 5.58 -41.09
N LEU A 291 -11.45 6.70 -40.45
CA LEU A 291 -12.28 7.91 -40.33
C LEU A 291 -12.64 8.57 -41.67
N ASP A 292 -11.89 8.32 -42.75
CA ASP A 292 -12.14 8.93 -44.06
C ASP A 292 -13.16 8.15 -44.92
N GLN A 293 -13.59 6.95 -44.49
CA GLN A 293 -14.64 6.19 -45.18
C GLN A 293 -16.03 6.32 -44.50
N SER A 294 -16.12 6.83 -43.28
CA SER A 294 -17.41 6.99 -42.57
C SER A 294 -18.08 8.35 -42.80
N GLY A 295 -18.26 8.73 -44.07
CA GLY A 295 -19.42 9.55 -44.43
C GLY A 295 -20.76 8.88 -44.03
N GLU A 296 -20.69 7.64 -43.57
CA GLU A 296 -21.72 6.84 -42.93
C GLU A 296 -21.89 7.25 -41.45
N ALA A 297 -23.11 7.69 -41.11
CA ALA A 297 -23.47 8.02 -39.74
C ALA A 297 -23.33 6.79 -38.84
N ILE A 298 -22.70 6.89 -37.67
CA ILE A 298 -22.73 5.79 -36.69
C ILE A 298 -24.15 5.73 -36.08
N ASP A 299 -24.83 4.61 -36.24
CA ASP A 299 -26.18 4.41 -35.69
C ASP A 299 -26.12 4.21 -34.17
N SER A 300 -25.20 3.36 -33.70
CA SER A 300 -24.96 3.15 -32.27
C SER A 300 -23.54 2.67 -31.97
N VAL A 301 -23.08 2.93 -30.75
CA VAL A 301 -21.87 2.33 -30.16
C VAL A 301 -22.31 1.65 -28.87
N THR A 302 -21.82 0.46 -28.55
CA THR A 302 -22.21 -0.27 -27.33
C THR A 302 -20.98 -0.81 -26.63
N PHE A 303 -20.64 -0.18 -25.51
CA PHE A 303 -19.64 -0.67 -24.56
C PHE A 303 -20.23 -1.75 -23.62
N PRO A 304 -19.39 -2.60 -23.01
CA PRO A 304 -19.85 -3.62 -22.08
C PRO A 304 -20.23 -3.00 -20.72
N ASP A 305 -21.24 -3.60 -20.09
CA ASP A 305 -21.61 -3.26 -18.71
C ASP A 305 -20.65 -3.91 -17.71
N PHE A 306 -20.08 -3.10 -16.82
CA PHE A 306 -19.24 -3.59 -15.73
C PHE A 306 -20.07 -3.78 -14.45
N LEU A 307 -20.12 -5.02 -13.96
CA LEU A 307 -20.83 -5.37 -12.72
C LEU A 307 -19.93 -5.35 -11.48
N ALA A 308 -18.65 -5.03 -11.63
CA ALA A 308 -17.65 -4.92 -10.57
C ALA A 308 -16.44 -4.13 -11.09
N ASN A 309 -15.51 -3.76 -10.21
CA ASN A 309 -14.22 -3.18 -10.61
C ASN A 309 -13.49 -4.14 -11.58
N PRO A 310 -13.25 -3.73 -12.84
CA PRO A 310 -12.56 -4.58 -13.82
C PRO A 310 -11.03 -4.46 -13.77
N PHE A 311 -10.47 -3.47 -13.07
CA PHE A 311 -9.05 -3.21 -13.05
C PHE A 311 -8.29 -4.24 -12.19
N PRO A 312 -7.17 -4.78 -12.69
CA PRO A 312 -6.33 -5.71 -11.93
C PRO A 312 -5.61 -5.00 -10.77
N ASP A 313 -5.08 -5.77 -9.82
CA ASP A 313 -4.20 -5.23 -8.79
C ASP A 313 -2.74 -5.13 -9.30
N PRO A 314 -2.00 -4.05 -8.98
CA PRO A 314 -2.46 -2.83 -8.30
C PRO A 314 -3.39 -2.00 -9.20
N VAL A 315 -4.46 -1.45 -8.62
CA VAL A 315 -5.55 -0.79 -9.38
C VAL A 315 -5.14 0.55 -9.99
N LEU A 316 -4.34 1.36 -9.28
CA LEU A 316 -3.89 2.66 -9.79
C LEU A 316 -2.90 2.47 -10.95
N GLY A 317 -3.12 3.22 -12.03
CA GLY A 317 -2.36 3.08 -13.27
C GLY A 317 -2.70 1.83 -14.09
N ALA A 318 -3.56 0.93 -13.59
CA ALA A 318 -3.93 -0.29 -14.28
C ALA A 318 -4.78 -0.01 -15.51
N SER A 319 -4.71 -0.93 -16.48
CA SER A 319 -5.54 -0.90 -17.67
C SER A 319 -6.35 -2.17 -17.84
N ILE A 320 -7.44 -2.04 -18.57
CA ILE A 320 -8.32 -3.11 -19.01
C ILE A 320 -8.50 -3.04 -20.52
N ARG A 321 -8.73 -4.19 -21.15
CA ARG A 321 -9.15 -4.24 -22.55
C ARG A 321 -10.67 -4.29 -22.61
N VAL A 322 -11.26 -3.33 -23.30
CA VAL A 322 -12.71 -3.20 -23.52
C VAL A 322 -13.01 -3.55 -24.97
N VAL A 323 -13.92 -4.50 -25.18
CA VAL A 323 -14.43 -4.84 -26.51
C VAL A 323 -15.82 -4.23 -26.65
N PHE A 324 -16.06 -3.50 -27.73
CA PHE A 324 -17.30 -2.78 -27.97
C PHE A 324 -17.78 -2.96 -29.41
N ARG A 325 -19.08 -2.75 -29.63
CA ARG A 325 -19.73 -2.89 -30.93
C ARG A 325 -20.04 -1.51 -31.49
N VAL A 326 -19.89 -1.35 -32.81
CA VAL A 326 -20.34 -0.17 -33.56
C VAL A 326 -21.30 -0.63 -34.64
N ASP A 327 -22.49 -0.05 -34.66
CA ASP A 327 -23.51 -0.26 -35.69
C ASP A 327 -23.46 0.87 -36.72
N ILE A 328 -23.45 0.48 -38.00
CA ILE A 328 -23.40 1.37 -39.15
C ILE A 328 -24.67 1.11 -39.99
N PRO A 329 -25.19 2.12 -40.73
CA PRO A 329 -26.29 1.98 -41.67
C PRO A 329 -26.12 0.76 -42.58
N GLU A 330 -27.25 0.18 -42.99
CA GLU A 330 -27.31 -1.04 -43.81
C GLU A 330 -26.98 -2.36 -43.07
N GLN A 331 -27.11 -2.37 -41.73
CA GLN A 331 -26.99 -3.56 -40.86
C GLN A 331 -25.60 -4.19 -40.78
N VAL A 332 -24.55 -3.43 -41.08
CA VAL A 332 -23.17 -3.85 -40.83
C VAL A 332 -22.80 -3.43 -39.41
N TYR A 333 -22.45 -4.40 -38.57
CA TYR A 333 -21.85 -4.13 -37.28
C TYR A 333 -20.38 -4.52 -37.31
N ARG A 334 -19.56 -3.80 -36.55
CA ARG A 334 -18.14 -4.08 -36.38
C ARG A 334 -17.78 -4.13 -34.91
N TYR A 335 -16.82 -4.98 -34.55
CA TYR A 335 -16.29 -5.03 -33.21
C TYR A 335 -14.93 -4.34 -33.14
N PHE A 336 -14.74 -3.60 -32.07
CA PHE A 336 -13.49 -2.91 -31.79
C PHE A 336 -13.01 -3.26 -30.39
N ALA A 337 -11.70 -3.15 -30.17
CA ALA A 337 -11.10 -3.21 -28.86
C ALA A 337 -10.33 -1.93 -28.55
N ALA A 338 -10.42 -1.48 -27.31
CA ALA A 338 -9.64 -0.38 -26.78
C ALA A 338 -9.05 -0.74 -25.43
N SER A 339 -7.89 -0.18 -25.09
CA SER A 339 -7.35 -0.27 -23.74
C SER A 339 -7.75 0.98 -22.95
N VAL A 340 -8.41 0.80 -21.81
CA VAL A 340 -8.80 1.88 -20.89
C VAL A 340 -7.93 1.79 -19.65
N ARG A 341 -7.28 2.89 -19.27
CA ARG A 341 -6.46 3.01 -18.07
C ARG A 341 -7.19 3.80 -16.99
N LEU A 342 -7.09 3.39 -15.73
CA LEU A 342 -7.33 4.25 -14.57
C LEU A 342 -6.05 5.03 -14.30
N GLU A 343 -6.12 6.36 -14.32
CA GLU A 343 -4.93 7.22 -14.12
C GLU A 343 -4.27 6.96 -12.76
N GLN A 344 -2.97 7.28 -12.67
CA GLN A 344 -2.20 7.07 -11.43
C GLN A 344 -2.75 7.92 -10.27
N ASP A 345 -3.13 9.17 -10.55
CA ASP A 345 -3.89 10.03 -9.64
C ASP A 345 -5.29 10.30 -10.23
N PRO A 346 -6.29 9.45 -9.95
CA PRO A 346 -7.66 9.65 -10.43
C PRO A 346 -8.45 10.64 -9.55
N PHE A 347 -7.81 11.27 -8.56
CA PHE A 347 -8.46 12.25 -7.68
C PHE A 347 -8.27 13.69 -8.18
N THR A 348 -7.22 13.94 -8.96
CA THR A 348 -6.97 15.25 -9.57
C THR A 348 -7.13 15.17 -11.10
N GLY A 349 -8.19 15.78 -11.63
CA GLY A 349 -8.42 15.85 -13.08
C GLY A 349 -9.10 14.62 -13.68
N ARG A 350 -8.53 14.09 -14.76
CA ARG A 350 -9.12 13.00 -15.55
C ARG A 350 -8.89 11.66 -14.86
N ARG A 351 -9.93 10.82 -14.79
CA ARG A 351 -9.86 9.50 -14.12
C ARG A 351 -9.47 8.38 -15.06
N PHE A 352 -9.99 8.41 -16.29
CA PHE A 352 -9.80 7.35 -17.27
C PHE A 352 -9.25 7.92 -18.55
N ALA A 353 -8.44 7.12 -19.23
CA ALA A 353 -7.94 7.46 -20.56
C ALA A 353 -7.86 6.22 -21.43
N PHE A 354 -8.05 6.41 -22.73
CA PHE A 354 -7.69 5.39 -23.69
C PHE A 354 -6.17 5.36 -23.92
N LEU A 355 -5.64 4.16 -24.10
CA LEU A 355 -4.24 3.91 -24.46
C LEU A 355 -4.15 3.46 -25.92
N THR A 356 -3.06 3.82 -26.59
CA THR A 356 -2.68 3.21 -27.87
C THR A 356 -2.06 1.83 -27.65
N ASP A 357 -2.27 0.92 -28.58
CA ASP A 357 -1.88 -0.49 -28.48
C ASP A 357 -0.36 -0.73 -28.33
N THR A 358 0.47 0.25 -28.64
CA THR A 358 1.93 0.23 -28.41
C THR A 358 2.34 0.08 -26.94
N LEU A 359 1.43 0.33 -25.99
CA LEU A 359 1.69 0.25 -24.54
C LEU A 359 0.89 -0.87 -23.83
N SER A 360 -0.03 -1.55 -24.51
CA SER A 360 -0.84 -2.63 -23.92
C SER A 360 -0.03 -3.93 -23.67
N GLY A 361 1.19 -4.01 -24.21
CA GLY A 361 2.07 -5.19 -24.17
C GLY A 361 3.26 -5.12 -23.20
N ARG A 362 3.22 -4.31 -22.13
CA ARG A 362 4.27 -4.29 -21.09
C ARG A 362 3.81 -4.82 -19.75
#